data_AF-F7RM96-F1
#
_entry.id   AF-F7RM96-F1
#
_cell.length_a   1.000
_cell.length_b   1.000
_cell.length_c   1.000
_cell.angle_alpha   90.00
_cell.angle_beta   90.00
_cell.angle_gamma   90.00
#
_symmetry.space_group_name_H-M   'P 1'
#
loop_
_entity.id
_entity.type
_entity.pdbx_description
1 polymer ?
#
loop_
_entity_poly.entity_id
_entity_poly.type
_entity_poly.pdbx_seq_one_letter_code
_entity_poly.pdbx_strand_id
1 'polypeptide(L)' 'MGCFRHIDEIVAWRDASEAEQHSIINKLAARKAHFEGAENKHILSRTKWLEAEVRLAKK' A
#
# COMPACT_ATOMS: atom_id res chain seq x y z
N MET A 1 -14.42 2.28 4.72
CA MET A 1 -13.05 2.78 5.01
C MET A 1 -12.14 2.37 3.87
N GLY A 2 -11.43 3.31 3.24
CA GLY A 2 -10.53 3.03 2.11
C GLY A 2 -9.22 2.35 2.53
N CYS A 3 -8.52 1.75 1.57
CA CYS A 3 -7.19 1.21 1.79
C CYS A 3 -6.14 2.34 1.71
N PHE A 4 -5.42 2.60 2.81
CA PHE A 4 -4.36 3.62 2.88
C PHE A 4 -2.94 3.05 2.65
N ARG A 5 -2.86 1.77 2.28
CA ARG A 5 -1.61 1.13 1.86
C ARG A 5 -1.31 1.47 0.40
N HIS A 6 -0.04 1.63 0.08
CA HIS A 6 0.38 1.71 -1.32
C HIS A 6 0.25 0.34 -1.98
N ILE A 7 0.03 0.33 -3.30
CA ILE A 7 -0.14 -0.93 -4.02
C ILE A 7 1.09 -1.83 -3.91
N ASP A 8 2.31 -1.28 -3.89
CA ASP A 8 3.53 -2.05 -3.73
C ASP A 8 3.58 -2.74 -2.35
N GLU A 9 3.10 -2.07 -1.29
CA GLU A 9 2.99 -2.66 0.06
C GLU A 9 1.93 -3.76 0.14
N ILE A 10 0.88 -3.65 -0.68
CA ILE A 10 -0.18 -4.66 -0.76
C ILE A 10 0.31 -5.88 -1.52
N VAL A 11 0.99 -5.68 -2.66
CA VAL A 11 1.54 -6.76 -3.48
C VAL A 11 2.65 -7.49 -2.73
N ALA A 12 3.56 -6.76 -2.10
CA ALA A 12 4.65 -7.34 -1.32
C ALA A 12 4.22 -7.86 0.07
N TRP A 13 2.94 -7.69 0.49
CA TRP A 13 2.52 -7.95 1.87
C TRP A 13 2.84 -9.37 2.34
N ARG A 14 2.64 -10.35 1.46
CA ARG A 14 2.90 -11.78 1.76
C ARG A 14 4.40 -12.06 1.96
N ASP A 15 5.25 -11.34 1.25
CA ASP A 15 6.70 -11.57 1.25
C ASP A 15 7.44 -10.61 2.21
N ALA A 16 6.76 -9.56 2.67
CA ALA A 16 7.28 -8.59 3.63
C ALA A 16 7.48 -9.24 5.01
N SER A 17 8.62 -8.94 5.63
CA SER A 17 8.92 -9.35 7.00
C SER A 17 7.96 -8.72 8.02
N GLU A 18 7.85 -9.30 9.20
CA GLU A 18 7.01 -8.74 10.28
C GLU A 18 7.41 -7.30 10.65
N ALA A 19 8.71 -6.99 10.63
CA ALA A 19 9.22 -5.65 10.86
C ALA A 19 8.73 -4.65 9.80
N GLU A 20 8.72 -5.04 8.53
CA GLU A 20 8.19 -4.22 7.43
C GLU A 20 6.68 -4.06 7.52
N GLN A 21 5.96 -5.14 7.83
CA GLN A 21 4.52 -5.09 8.04
C GLN A 21 4.15 -4.13 9.18
N HIS A 22 4.86 -4.18 10.31
CA HIS A 22 4.69 -3.24 11.42
C HIS A 22 5.00 -1.80 10.99
N SER A 23 6.09 -1.58 10.24
CA SER A 23 6.43 -0.26 9.70
C SER A 23 5.33 0.30 8.80
N ILE A 24 4.77 -0.53 7.92
CA ILE A 24 3.66 -0.17 7.03
C ILE A 24 2.42 0.19 7.84
N ILE A 25 2.05 -0.64 8.83
CA ILE A 25 0.89 -0.40 9.71
C ILE A 25 1.05 0.93 10.47
N ASN A 26 2.23 1.19 11.03
CA ASN A 26 2.49 2.45 11.75
C ASN A 26 2.32 3.68 10.86
N LYS A 27 2.68 3.59 9.57
CA LYS A 27 2.48 4.67 8.59
C LYS A 27 1.00 4.89 8.24
N LEU A 28 0.12 3.90 8.42
CA LEU A 28 -1.30 4.03 8.08
C LEU A 28 -2.01 5.07 8.94
N ALA A 29 -1.64 5.20 10.22
CA ALA A 29 -2.23 6.22 11.09
C ALA A 29 -1.95 7.64 10.56
N ALA A 30 -0.70 7.92 10.18
CA ALA A 30 -0.31 9.19 9.57
C ALA A 30 -0.99 9.41 8.22
N ARG A 31 -1.01 8.40 7.35
CA ARG A 31 -1.69 8.49 6.04
C ARG A 31 -3.18 8.78 6.20
N LYS A 32 -3.86 8.10 7.13
CA LYS A 32 -5.28 8.32 7.40
C LYS A 32 -5.55 9.79 7.77
N ALA A 33 -4.71 10.40 8.60
CA ALA A 33 -4.82 11.82 8.96
C ALA A 33 -4.68 12.75 7.73
N HIS A 34 -3.82 12.41 6.77
CA HIS A 34 -3.71 13.18 5.52
C HIS A 34 -4.93 13.09 4.59
N PHE A 35 -5.77 12.06 4.74
CA PHE A 35 -7.02 11.91 3.99
C PHE A 35 -8.25 12.38 4.78
N GLU A 36 -8.07 12.95 5.97
CA GLU A 36 -9.18 13.49 6.75
C GLU A 36 -9.77 14.71 6.02
N GLY A 37 -10.97 14.54 5.45
CA GLY A 37 -11.63 15.53 4.59
C GLY A 37 -11.54 15.27 3.08
N ALA A 38 -10.84 14.22 2.63
CA ALA A 38 -10.74 13.85 1.22
C ALA A 38 -11.05 12.36 0.99
N GLU A 39 -11.83 12.06 -0.05
CA GLU A 39 -12.06 10.67 -0.43
C GLU A 39 -10.81 10.04 -1.04
N ASN A 40 -10.35 8.94 -0.45
CA ASN A 40 -9.35 8.09 -1.07
C ASN A 40 -10.00 7.34 -2.25
N LYS A 41 -9.79 7.85 -3.46
CA LYS A 41 -10.27 7.28 -4.74
C LYS A 41 -9.24 6.34 -5.39
N HIS A 42 -8.29 5.80 -4.63
CA HIS A 42 -7.31 4.87 -5.19
C HIS A 42 -8.01 3.56 -5.58
N ILE A 43 -8.24 3.39 -6.88
CA ILE A 43 -8.73 2.13 -7.45
C ILE A 43 -7.53 1.18 -7.61
N LEU A 44 -7.61 0.03 -6.96
CA LEU A 44 -6.77 -1.13 -7.19
C LEU A 44 -7.25 -1.83 -8.47
N SER A 45 -6.60 -1.56 -9.60
CA SER A 45 -6.86 -2.27 -10.85
C SER A 45 -5.79 -3.34 -11.09
N ARG A 46 -6.14 -4.37 -11.88
CA ARG A 46 -5.21 -5.44 -12.24
C ARG A 46 -3.98 -4.92 -12.98
N THR A 47 -4.13 -3.89 -13.81
CA THR A 47 -2.99 -3.23 -14.48
C THR A 47 -2.00 -2.67 -13.47
N LYS A 48 -2.48 -1.92 -12.46
CA LYS A 48 -1.61 -1.37 -11.42
C LYS A 48 -0.94 -2.46 -10.59
N TRP A 49 -1.63 -3.58 -10.37
CA TRP A 49 -1.08 -4.75 -9.68
C TRP A 49 0.13 -5.32 -10.43
N LEU A 50 -0.03 -5.59 -11.73
CA LEU A 50 1.05 -6.11 -12.57
C LEU A 50 2.24 -5.13 -12.63
N GLU A 51 1.97 -3.83 -12.74
CA GLU A 51 3.03 -2.81 -12.69
C GLU A 51 3.80 -2.82 -11.36
N ALA A 52 3.09 -3.01 -10.24
CA ALA A 52 3.70 -3.13 -8.91
C ALA A 52 4.55 -4.39 -8.78
N GLU A 53 4.07 -5.54 -9.27
CA GLU A 53 4.85 -6.79 -9.32
C GLU A 53 6.14 -6.61 -10.12
N VAL A 54 6.07 -5.96 -11.29
CA VAL A 54 7.26 -5.65 -12.10
C VAL A 54 8.22 -4.71 -11.39
N ARG A 55 7.72 -3.70 -10.65
CA ARG A 55 8.57 -2.80 -9.84
C ARG A 55 9.28 -3.56 -8.72
N LEU A 56 8.56 -4.43 -8.03
CA LEU A 56 9.08 -5.21 -6.90
C LEU A 56 10.09 -6.27 -7.36
N ALA A 57 9.86 -6.91 -8.51
CA ALA A 57 10.79 -7.89 -9.08
C ALA A 57 12.12 -7.30 -9.56
N LYS A 58 12.22 -5.97 -9.69
CA LYS A 58 13.46 -5.25 -10.07
C LYS A 58 14.26 -4.73 -8.87
N LYS A 59 13.76 -4.94 -7.65
CA LYS A 59 14.36 -4.44 -6.40
C LYS A 59 15.31 -5.48 -5.81
#